data_AF-A0A8H6FR47-F1
#
_entry.id   AF-A0A8H6FR47-F1
#
_cell.length_a   1.000
_cell.length_b   1.000
_cell.length_c   1.000
_cell.angle_alpha   90.00
_cell.angle_beta   90.00
_cell.angle_gamma   90.00
#
_symmetry.space_group_name_H-M   'P 1'
#
loop_
_entity.id
_entity.type
_entity.pdbx_description
1 polymer ?
#
loop_
_entity_poly.entity_id
_entity_poly.type
_entity_poly.pdbx_seq_one_letter_code
_entity_poly.pdbx_strand_id
1 'polypeptide(L)'
;MPAKTLESDDLASESTEIHPSRRLPNEAWLPILQHSCQFPPDVFESVSLNLVKNPNINSSLLFRADILYDSSNNELTNAQLSENEAAQVQYWLREYHIRDGELPGFEVKRTIIRRMIPRNPQLDKPIAQTCLLLQSSTDDTRDPKRSLVIYVPHAASIDEVPWYHPRVQALAYMHCWNPSASSEDSQGNISLHYRLYPSESLPLSSRLLRTGQHLLSTIHKHGQGQWTGYTKRVHHDQVVSQQRVQNTYTELKQRHAQRLCDRWVEKTEPSKHVFEDLGIAAFLIELWKDMYDAGNGLVDQDGDEPTNKQGAFPGFVDIGCGNGVLVDTLLREGYLGWGFDARRRKTWDTFDASIQSQLKEMILIPQPLFEIQHDTMYPIYANGGILSEGLSSAATTEKAMGDVPAWHNGIFPQGTFIISNHADELTPWTPLLASISSSPFLAIPCCSHNLSGLRFRAPSVFNNNSADALAPSYFAAHINKSKSIAIAIACPDNEEIFGPGPEQGDLKDLNAKARAKQPSAYSSLCDWVAHLAARVGYRVEREMLRMPSTRNVGIVGRAMMSGFEGETLDTRRERLNEIVTNEKADGAQWVERARGLMRGQGSGH
;
A
#
# COMPACT_ATOMS: atom_id res chain seq x y z
N MET A 1 75.66 -22.70 23.00
CA MET A 1 76.67 -22.07 22.11
C MET A 1 77.59 -23.14 21.56
N PRO A 2 78.08 -23.03 20.31
CA PRO A 2 77.66 -22.11 19.22
C PRO A 2 77.44 -22.81 17.86
N ALA A 3 76.48 -22.34 17.06
CA ALA A 3 76.60 -21.48 15.84
C ALA A 3 76.75 -22.31 14.53
N LYS A 4 75.97 -22.06 13.48
CA LYS A 4 75.76 -20.75 12.82
C LYS A 4 74.33 -20.47 12.36
N THR A 5 73.99 -19.20 12.57
CA THR A 5 72.90 -18.38 12.05
C THR A 5 73.27 -17.76 10.68
N LEU A 6 72.24 -17.44 9.89
CA LEU A 6 72.03 -16.28 8.98
C LEU A 6 70.51 -16.35 8.67
N GLU A 7 69.60 -15.58 9.32
CA GLU A 7 69.18 -14.18 9.05
C GLU A 7 69.14 -13.82 7.54
N SER A 8 68.16 -13.09 7.00
CA SER A 8 66.77 -12.69 7.35
C SER A 8 66.19 -12.00 6.08
N ASP A 9 64.86 -11.95 6.02
CA ASP A 9 64.04 -10.91 5.38
C ASP A 9 63.81 -10.80 3.85
N ASP A 10 62.53 -10.50 3.61
CA ASP A 10 61.90 -9.80 2.49
C ASP A 10 61.66 -10.53 1.16
N LEU A 11 60.44 -11.06 1.04
CA LEU A 11 59.45 -10.47 0.14
C LEU A 11 58.04 -10.93 0.49
N ALA A 12 57.24 -9.97 0.95
CA ALA A 12 55.80 -10.06 1.07
C ALA A 12 55.14 -10.40 -0.28
N SER A 13 54.16 -11.31 -0.27
CA SER A 13 52.87 -11.12 -0.93
C SER A 13 52.00 -12.38 -0.81
N GLU A 14 50.71 -12.16 -0.56
CA GLU A 14 49.60 -13.10 -0.74
C GLU A 14 49.39 -14.14 0.37
N SER A 15 48.87 -13.64 1.49
CA SER A 15 47.92 -14.37 2.33
C SER A 15 46.70 -14.78 1.51
N THR A 16 46.78 -15.93 0.85
CA THR A 16 45.62 -16.64 0.30
C THR A 16 44.90 -17.33 1.46
N GLU A 17 44.07 -16.57 2.17
CA GLU A 17 42.99 -17.18 2.94
C GLU A 17 42.03 -17.85 1.95
N ILE A 18 42.14 -19.16 1.84
CA ILE A 18 41.20 -20.00 1.11
C ILE A 18 39.88 -19.96 1.90
N HIS A 19 38.98 -19.05 1.52
CA HIS A 19 37.59 -19.12 1.96
C HIS A 19 37.00 -20.48 1.51
N PRO A 20 36.36 -21.25 2.41
CA PRO A 20 35.64 -22.46 2.00
C PRO A 20 34.60 -22.06 0.97
N SER A 21 34.79 -22.56 -0.24
CA SER A 21 34.12 -22.11 -1.46
C SER A 21 32.59 -22.15 -1.32
N ARG A 22 31.92 -20.99 -1.37
CA ARG A 22 30.46 -20.86 -1.50
C ARG A 22 29.94 -21.22 -2.91
N ARG A 23 30.75 -21.94 -3.69
CA ARG A 23 30.39 -22.43 -5.02
C ARG A 23 29.17 -23.36 -4.87
N LEU A 24 28.13 -23.13 -5.66
CA LEU A 24 27.11 -24.14 -5.91
C LEU A 24 27.68 -25.13 -6.91
N PRO A 25 28.17 -26.31 -6.48
CA PRO A 25 27.74 -27.54 -7.17
C PRO A 25 27.79 -28.82 -6.30
N ASN A 26 27.05 -29.85 -6.71
CA ASN A 26 27.16 -31.28 -6.31
C ASN A 26 27.00 -31.71 -4.83
N GLU A 27 26.78 -30.81 -3.87
CA GLU A 27 26.47 -31.21 -2.49
C GLU A 27 24.99 -31.60 -2.29
N ALA A 28 24.74 -32.54 -1.37
CA ALA A 28 23.46 -33.22 -1.21
C ALA A 28 22.31 -32.27 -0.83
N TRP A 29 21.42 -32.02 -1.79
CA TRP A 29 20.11 -31.42 -1.53
C TRP A 29 19.24 -32.41 -0.79
N LEU A 30 18.69 -31.99 0.36
CA LEU A 30 17.78 -32.80 1.14
C LEU A 30 16.33 -32.54 0.67
N PRO A 31 15.64 -33.53 0.07
CA PRO A 31 14.21 -33.41 -0.23
C PRO A 31 13.42 -33.37 1.08
N ILE A 32 12.58 -32.34 1.24
CA ILE A 32 11.85 -32.08 2.49
C ILE A 32 10.41 -32.55 2.37
N LEU A 33 9.70 -32.05 1.36
CA LEU A 33 8.29 -32.30 1.13
C LEU A 33 8.01 -32.28 -0.36
N GLN A 34 6.93 -32.97 -0.76
CA GLN A 34 6.43 -32.96 -2.12
C GLN A 34 4.90 -32.91 -2.14
N HIS A 35 4.33 -32.41 -3.24
CA HIS A 35 2.90 -32.29 -3.44
C HIS A 35 2.55 -32.37 -4.93
N SER A 36 1.63 -33.25 -5.29
CA SER A 36 1.09 -33.35 -6.65
C SER A 36 0.33 -32.08 -7.04
N CYS A 37 0.43 -31.64 -8.28
CA CYS A 37 -0.25 -30.44 -8.78
C CYS A 37 -0.79 -30.64 -10.20
N GLN A 38 -1.77 -29.81 -10.59
CA GLN A 38 -2.40 -29.86 -11.91
C GLN A 38 -1.93 -28.76 -12.85
N PHE A 39 -1.08 -27.85 -12.38
CA PHE A 39 -0.70 -26.67 -13.13
C PHE A 39 0.64 -26.85 -13.88
N PRO A 40 0.71 -26.36 -15.13
CA PRO A 40 1.87 -26.52 -16.00
C PRO A 40 3.06 -25.61 -15.62
N PRO A 41 4.23 -25.80 -16.26
CA PRO A 41 5.45 -25.07 -15.92
C PRO A 41 5.34 -23.53 -16.00
N ASP A 42 4.56 -22.98 -16.93
CA ASP A 42 4.35 -21.54 -17.08
C ASP A 42 3.62 -20.92 -15.88
N VAL A 43 2.66 -21.63 -15.31
CA VAL A 43 1.99 -21.22 -14.06
C VAL A 43 2.98 -21.28 -12.89
N PHE A 44 3.77 -22.35 -12.80
CA PHE A 44 4.79 -22.48 -11.75
C PHE A 44 5.84 -21.36 -11.83
N GLU A 45 6.33 -21.03 -13.04
CA GLU A 45 7.28 -19.95 -13.27
C GLU A 45 6.69 -18.59 -12.88
N SER A 46 5.46 -18.31 -13.34
CA SER A 46 4.73 -17.08 -13.03
C SER A 46 4.55 -16.88 -11.52
N VAL A 47 4.10 -17.93 -10.81
CA VAL A 47 3.94 -17.90 -9.35
C VAL A 47 5.28 -17.75 -8.65
N SER A 48 6.30 -18.48 -9.09
CA SER A 48 7.65 -18.39 -8.51
C SER A 48 8.21 -16.99 -8.63
N LEU A 49 8.09 -16.36 -9.80
CA LEU A 49 8.50 -14.97 -10.01
C LEU A 49 7.73 -14.01 -9.11
N ASN A 50 6.41 -14.22 -8.93
CA ASN A 50 5.62 -13.43 -7.99
C ASN A 50 6.11 -13.58 -6.54
N LEU A 51 6.49 -14.78 -6.09
CA LEU A 51 7.06 -15.03 -4.76
C LEU A 51 8.49 -14.49 -4.61
N VAL A 52 9.26 -14.41 -5.71
CA VAL A 52 10.56 -13.73 -5.75
C VAL A 52 10.39 -12.23 -5.53
N LYS A 53 9.40 -11.62 -6.19
CA LYS A 53 9.11 -10.18 -6.06
C LYS A 53 8.42 -9.82 -4.74
N ASN A 54 7.62 -10.73 -4.19
CA ASN A 54 6.77 -10.48 -3.01
C ASN A 54 7.04 -11.52 -1.91
N PRO A 55 8.21 -11.47 -1.23
CA PRO A 55 8.54 -12.43 -0.18
C PRO A 55 7.61 -12.33 1.04
N ASN A 56 6.90 -11.21 1.19
CA ASN A 56 5.88 -11.01 2.22
C ASN A 56 4.68 -11.96 2.10
N ILE A 57 4.53 -12.66 0.96
CA ILE A 57 3.56 -13.74 0.80
C ILE A 57 3.99 -14.99 1.58
N ASN A 58 5.30 -15.25 1.66
CA ASN A 58 5.87 -16.40 2.37
C ASN A 58 6.23 -16.10 3.83
N SER A 59 6.31 -14.83 4.22
CA SER A 59 6.65 -14.44 5.59
C SER A 59 6.03 -13.09 5.93
N SER A 60 5.14 -13.08 6.93
CA SER A 60 4.53 -11.85 7.44
C SER A 60 5.57 -10.90 8.06
N LEU A 61 6.77 -11.38 8.41
CA LEU A 61 7.86 -10.57 8.96
C LEU A 61 8.56 -9.71 7.91
N LEU A 62 8.36 -10.00 6.62
CA LEU A 62 8.94 -9.24 5.52
C LEU A 62 7.96 -8.17 5.02
N PHE A 63 8.51 -7.00 4.70
CA PHE A 63 7.75 -5.86 4.21
C PHE A 63 7.66 -5.87 2.67
N ARG A 64 8.79 -6.13 2.01
CA ARG A 64 8.94 -6.27 0.55
C ARG A 64 10.30 -6.89 0.16
N ALA A 65 10.55 -7.02 -1.13
CA ALA A 65 11.88 -7.21 -1.69
C ALA A 65 12.25 -6.04 -2.61
N ASP A 66 13.45 -5.49 -2.44
CA ASP A 66 14.05 -4.56 -3.40
C ASP A 66 14.81 -5.39 -4.44
N ILE A 67 14.44 -5.29 -5.72
CA ILE A 67 15.15 -5.99 -6.79
C ILE A 67 16.38 -5.17 -7.16
N LEU A 68 17.56 -5.74 -6.95
CA LEU A 68 18.84 -5.07 -7.21
C LEU A 68 19.33 -5.35 -8.64
N TYR A 69 19.00 -6.53 -9.18
CA TYR A 69 19.36 -6.94 -10.53
C TYR A 69 18.37 -7.96 -11.07
N ASP A 70 18.10 -7.89 -12.38
CA ASP A 70 17.29 -8.87 -13.09
C ASP A 70 17.81 -9.11 -14.51
N SER A 71 18.25 -10.34 -14.80
CA SER A 71 18.84 -10.68 -16.10
C SER A 71 17.85 -10.64 -17.27
N SER A 72 16.54 -10.58 -17.04
CA SER A 72 15.58 -10.49 -18.17
C SER A 72 15.69 -9.17 -18.93
N ASN A 73 16.15 -8.12 -18.24
CA ASN A 73 16.28 -6.78 -18.80
C ASN A 73 17.74 -6.36 -18.92
N ASN A 74 18.69 -7.20 -18.46
CA ASN A 74 20.13 -6.88 -18.35
C ASN A 74 20.44 -5.56 -17.62
N GLU A 75 19.53 -5.10 -16.76
CA GLU A 75 19.62 -3.82 -16.08
C GLU A 75 19.70 -4.01 -14.57
N LEU A 76 20.50 -3.15 -13.91
CA LEU A 76 20.34 -2.87 -12.48
C LEU A 76 18.97 -2.20 -12.33
N THR A 77 18.02 -2.90 -11.72
CA THR A 77 16.60 -2.55 -11.80
C THR A 77 16.19 -1.39 -10.90
N ASN A 78 17.09 -0.95 -10.00
CA ASN A 78 16.88 0.23 -9.17
C ASN A 78 17.87 1.34 -9.57
N ALA A 79 17.34 2.45 -10.10
CA ALA A 79 18.07 3.66 -10.49
C ALA A 79 18.75 4.42 -9.32
N GLN A 80 18.88 3.80 -8.15
CA GLN A 80 19.30 4.43 -6.89
C GLN A 80 20.41 3.65 -6.15
N LEU A 81 20.99 2.61 -6.75
CA LEU A 81 22.10 1.90 -6.11
C LEU A 81 23.32 2.82 -6.03
N SER A 82 23.92 2.91 -4.85
CA SER A 82 25.24 3.51 -4.70
C SER A 82 26.30 2.70 -5.45
N GLU A 83 27.44 3.33 -5.78
CA GLU A 83 28.56 2.65 -6.45
C GLU A 83 29.00 1.38 -5.70
N ASN A 84 29.02 1.45 -4.36
CA ASN A 84 29.35 0.31 -3.51
C ASN A 84 28.33 -0.84 -3.64
N GLU A 85 27.04 -0.52 -3.71
CA GLU A 85 26.01 -1.53 -3.89
C GLU A 85 26.05 -2.16 -5.28
N ALA A 86 26.31 -1.37 -6.32
CA ALA A 86 26.51 -1.88 -7.66
C ALA A 86 27.71 -2.83 -7.73
N ALA A 87 28.85 -2.46 -7.13
CA ALA A 87 30.04 -3.31 -7.04
C ALA A 87 29.74 -4.62 -6.28
N GLN A 88 28.97 -4.54 -5.19
CA GLN A 88 28.56 -5.70 -4.42
C GLN A 88 27.65 -6.65 -5.21
N VAL A 89 26.72 -6.10 -6.02
CA VAL A 89 25.88 -6.89 -6.93
C VAL A 89 26.73 -7.59 -7.98
N GLN A 90 27.72 -6.91 -8.57
CA GLN A 90 28.65 -7.51 -9.53
C GLN A 90 29.52 -8.61 -8.91
N TYR A 91 29.88 -8.47 -7.63
CA TYR A 91 30.54 -9.55 -6.89
C TYR A 91 29.61 -10.76 -6.74
N TRP A 92 28.37 -10.58 -6.29
CA TRP A 92 27.41 -11.68 -6.14
C TRP A 92 27.05 -12.36 -7.46
N LEU A 93 26.96 -11.60 -8.56
CA LEU A 93 26.76 -12.17 -9.88
C LEU A 93 27.90 -13.11 -10.25
N ARG A 94 29.15 -12.76 -9.96
CA ARG A 94 30.31 -13.63 -10.22
C ARG A 94 30.36 -14.83 -9.28
N GLU A 95 30.07 -14.62 -8.00
CA GLU A 95 30.16 -15.66 -6.96
C GLU A 95 29.08 -16.75 -7.11
N TYR A 96 27.85 -16.35 -7.42
CA TYR A 96 26.70 -17.25 -7.53
C TYR A 96 26.30 -17.56 -8.97
N HIS A 97 27.15 -17.20 -9.94
CA HIS A 97 26.98 -17.65 -11.32
C HIS A 97 27.12 -19.16 -11.40
N ILE A 98 26.15 -19.82 -12.02
CA ILE A 98 26.25 -21.24 -12.39
C ILE A 98 26.86 -21.29 -13.80
N ARG A 99 28.04 -21.91 -13.92
CA ARG A 99 28.71 -22.09 -15.22
C ARG A 99 28.06 -23.22 -16.02
N ASP A 100 28.25 -23.18 -17.33
CA ASP A 100 27.81 -24.26 -18.22
C ASP A 100 28.37 -25.61 -17.76
N GLY A 101 27.47 -26.57 -17.53
CA GLY A 101 27.82 -27.92 -17.07
C GLY A 101 27.93 -28.09 -15.54
N GLU A 102 27.88 -27.03 -14.73
CA GLU A 102 27.88 -27.15 -13.25
C GLU A 102 26.60 -27.76 -12.69
N LEU A 103 25.47 -27.61 -13.42
CA LEU A 103 24.22 -28.30 -13.12
C LEU A 103 23.75 -29.09 -14.36
N PRO A 104 24.17 -30.36 -14.52
CA PRO A 104 23.83 -31.14 -15.70
C PRO A 104 22.32 -31.24 -15.93
N GLY A 105 21.90 -30.98 -17.17
CA GLY A 105 20.51 -31.11 -17.60
C GLY A 105 19.62 -29.89 -17.28
N PHE A 106 20.18 -28.81 -16.75
CA PHE A 106 19.47 -27.55 -16.52
C PHE A 106 20.20 -26.36 -17.14
N GLU A 107 19.42 -25.42 -17.67
CA GLU A 107 19.89 -24.13 -18.17
C GLU A 107 19.33 -23.01 -17.28
N VAL A 108 20.18 -22.04 -16.92
CA VAL A 108 19.74 -20.84 -16.18
C VAL A 108 19.01 -19.90 -17.15
N LYS A 109 17.71 -19.70 -16.94
CA LYS A 109 16.89 -18.80 -17.75
C LYS A 109 16.88 -17.37 -17.22
N ARG A 110 16.92 -17.21 -15.89
CA ARG A 110 16.86 -15.89 -15.26
C ARG A 110 17.58 -15.88 -13.92
N THR A 111 18.38 -14.84 -13.70
CA THR A 111 19.02 -14.55 -12.42
C THR A 111 18.47 -13.24 -11.87
N ILE A 112 17.96 -13.29 -10.64
CA ILE A 112 17.44 -12.13 -9.93
C ILE A 112 18.19 -12.01 -8.62
N ILE A 113 18.72 -10.82 -8.32
CA ILE A 113 19.25 -10.52 -6.99
C ILE A 113 18.26 -9.59 -6.31
N ARG A 114 17.77 -10.03 -5.14
CA ARG A 114 16.83 -9.24 -4.32
C ARG A 114 17.42 -8.96 -2.94
N ARG A 115 17.03 -7.84 -2.34
CA ARG A 115 17.23 -7.55 -0.91
C ARG A 115 15.89 -7.67 -0.19
N MET A 116 15.79 -8.61 0.73
CA MET A 116 14.59 -8.78 1.56
C MET A 116 14.60 -7.75 2.69
N ILE A 117 13.54 -6.96 2.78
CA ILE A 117 13.41 -5.89 3.77
C ILE A 117 12.45 -6.33 4.88
N PRO A 118 12.89 -6.43 6.15
CA PRO A 118 12.03 -6.77 7.28
C PRO A 118 11.07 -5.64 7.64
N ARG A 119 9.93 -5.98 8.23
CA ARG A 119 8.96 -5.01 8.77
C ARG A 119 9.48 -4.26 9.97
N ASN A 120 10.37 -4.89 10.74
CA ASN A 120 11.01 -4.26 11.89
C ASN A 120 12.55 -4.33 11.74
N PRO A 121 13.17 -3.31 11.13
CA PRO A 121 14.62 -3.25 10.96
C PRO A 121 15.42 -3.22 12.27
N GLN A 122 14.77 -2.94 13.40
CA GLN A 122 15.43 -2.96 14.73
C GLN A 122 15.56 -4.39 15.29
N LEU A 123 14.75 -5.34 14.80
CA LEU A 123 14.81 -6.74 15.24
C LEU A 123 15.61 -7.62 14.27
N ASP A 124 15.44 -7.41 12.97
CA ASP A 124 16.11 -8.18 11.93
C ASP A 124 16.76 -7.25 10.92
N LYS A 125 17.93 -7.64 10.40
CA LYS A 125 18.63 -6.91 9.34
C LYS A 125 18.14 -7.35 7.96
N PRO A 126 18.13 -6.46 6.96
CA PRO A 126 17.96 -6.86 5.57
C PRO A 126 19.01 -7.89 5.14
N ILE A 127 18.63 -8.80 4.24
CA ILE A 127 19.56 -9.76 3.64
C ILE A 127 19.36 -9.83 2.12
N ALA A 128 20.46 -9.86 1.37
CA ALA A 128 20.45 -10.09 -0.06
C ALA A 128 20.31 -11.58 -0.38
N GLN A 129 19.73 -11.90 -1.53
CA GLN A 129 19.48 -13.28 -1.95
C GLN A 129 19.51 -13.36 -3.47
N THR A 130 20.27 -14.33 -3.99
CA THR A 130 20.21 -14.70 -5.40
C THR A 130 19.08 -15.70 -5.62
N CYS A 131 18.21 -15.40 -6.57
CA CYS A 131 17.14 -16.26 -7.04
C CYS A 131 17.45 -16.69 -8.48
N LEU A 132 17.60 -17.99 -8.69
CA LEU A 132 17.91 -18.58 -9.99
C LEU A 132 16.67 -19.33 -10.49
N LEU A 133 16.23 -19.03 -11.71
CA LEU A 133 15.17 -19.76 -12.40
C LEU A 133 15.82 -20.57 -13.51
N LEU A 134 15.67 -21.88 -13.43
CA LEU A 134 16.28 -22.85 -14.35
C LEU A 134 15.21 -23.74 -14.97
N GLN A 135 15.47 -24.20 -16.19
CA GLN A 135 14.63 -25.15 -16.90
C GLN A 135 15.46 -26.32 -17.43
N SER A 136 14.85 -27.49 -17.56
CA SER A 136 15.52 -28.66 -18.13
C SER A 136 15.94 -28.40 -19.57
N SER A 137 17.18 -28.74 -19.91
CA SER A 137 17.77 -28.55 -21.25
C SER A 137 17.32 -29.59 -22.28
N THR A 138 16.25 -30.34 -22.02
CA THR A 138 15.75 -31.42 -22.89
C THR A 138 14.80 -30.86 -23.95
N ASP A 139 15.12 -31.06 -25.23
CA ASP A 139 14.29 -30.63 -26.36
C ASP A 139 13.19 -31.63 -26.75
N ASP A 140 13.16 -32.86 -26.19
CA ASP A 140 12.08 -33.82 -26.49
C ASP A 140 10.78 -33.41 -25.80
N THR A 141 9.73 -33.23 -26.60
CA THR A 141 8.39 -32.85 -26.13
C THR A 141 7.70 -33.95 -25.31
N ARG A 142 8.22 -35.18 -25.36
CA ARG A 142 7.70 -36.33 -24.59
C ARG A 142 8.39 -36.51 -23.24
N ASP A 143 9.52 -35.84 -23.02
CA ASP A 143 10.24 -35.94 -21.75
C ASP A 143 9.58 -35.08 -20.66
N PRO A 144 9.72 -35.49 -19.38
CA PRO A 144 9.22 -34.72 -18.27
C PRO A 144 9.93 -33.37 -18.21
N LYS A 145 9.18 -32.27 -18.39
CA LYS A 145 9.70 -30.91 -18.27
C LYS A 145 9.98 -30.63 -16.79
N ARG A 146 11.17 -30.12 -16.49
CA ARG A 146 11.55 -29.75 -15.12
C ARG A 146 11.84 -28.26 -15.03
N SER A 147 11.24 -27.61 -14.03
CA SER A 147 11.53 -26.22 -13.68
C SER A 147 12.08 -26.19 -12.26
N LEU A 148 13.21 -25.51 -12.08
CA LEU A 148 13.91 -25.43 -10.81
C LEU A 148 14.10 -23.97 -10.41
N VAL A 149 13.74 -23.64 -9.18
CA VAL A 149 13.91 -22.30 -8.62
C VAL A 149 14.75 -22.41 -7.35
N ILE A 150 15.92 -21.78 -7.35
CA ILE A 150 16.87 -21.84 -6.22
C ILE A 150 16.95 -20.46 -5.57
N TYR A 151 16.85 -20.40 -4.24
CA TYR A 151 17.12 -19.20 -3.45
C TYR A 151 18.37 -19.40 -2.59
N VAL A 152 19.34 -18.50 -2.76
CA VAL A 152 20.63 -18.51 -2.08
C VAL A 152 20.77 -17.25 -1.23
N PRO A 153 20.49 -17.28 0.08
CA PRO A 153 20.75 -16.14 0.96
C PRO A 153 22.25 -15.80 0.97
N HIS A 154 22.57 -14.51 0.92
CA HIS A 154 23.94 -14.02 1.00
C HIS A 154 24.36 -13.91 2.46
N ALA A 155 24.67 -15.06 3.07
CA ALA A 155 25.16 -15.18 4.43
C ALA A 155 26.39 -16.11 4.47
N ALA A 156 27.47 -15.66 5.09
CA ALA A 156 28.70 -16.42 5.26
C ALA A 156 28.53 -17.61 6.22
N SER A 157 27.72 -17.39 7.25
CA SER A 157 27.52 -18.31 8.36
C SER A 157 26.04 -18.32 8.77
N ILE A 158 25.67 -19.31 9.58
CA ILE A 158 24.31 -19.45 10.10
C ILE A 158 23.90 -18.30 11.03
N ASP A 159 24.86 -17.57 11.60
CA ASP A 159 24.64 -16.46 12.53
C ASP A 159 24.31 -15.15 11.81
N GLU A 160 24.64 -15.06 10.51
CA GLU A 160 24.27 -13.93 9.65
C GLU A 160 22.85 -14.05 9.08
N VAL A 161 22.19 -15.21 9.24
CA VAL A 161 20.85 -15.47 8.71
C VAL A 161 19.80 -14.82 9.62
N PRO A 162 18.99 -13.85 9.14
CA PRO A 162 17.95 -13.22 9.93
C PRO A 162 16.86 -14.21 10.35
N TRP A 163 16.16 -13.90 11.44
CA TRP A 163 15.15 -14.79 12.01
C TRP A 163 14.01 -15.13 11.04
N TYR A 164 13.62 -14.17 10.20
CA TYR A 164 12.56 -14.37 9.22
C TYR A 164 12.93 -15.35 8.09
N HIS A 165 14.20 -15.72 7.95
CA HIS A 165 14.68 -16.63 6.91
C HIS A 165 14.89 -18.06 7.48
N PRO A 166 14.61 -19.13 6.73
CA PRO A 166 14.98 -20.48 7.15
C PRO A 166 16.50 -20.58 7.35
N ARG A 167 16.96 -21.25 8.42
CA ARG A 167 18.39 -21.45 8.70
C ARG A 167 19.01 -22.53 7.80
N VAL A 168 19.10 -22.24 6.50
CA VAL A 168 19.61 -23.13 5.45
C VAL A 168 20.55 -22.34 4.53
N GLN A 169 21.54 -23.02 3.95
CA GLN A 169 22.47 -22.41 2.99
C GLN A 169 21.77 -22.04 1.68
N ALA A 170 20.78 -22.84 1.27
CA ALA A 170 19.93 -22.58 0.12
C ALA A 170 18.62 -23.38 0.24
N LEU A 171 17.59 -22.92 -0.46
CA LEU A 171 16.35 -23.68 -0.65
C LEU A 171 15.99 -23.73 -2.12
N ALA A 172 15.33 -24.80 -2.56
CA ALA A 172 14.93 -24.96 -3.95
C ALA A 172 13.52 -25.54 -4.09
N TYR A 173 12.76 -25.01 -5.05
CA TYR A 173 11.53 -25.62 -5.55
C TYR A 173 11.81 -26.33 -6.86
N MET A 174 11.40 -27.59 -6.96
CA MET A 174 11.46 -28.36 -8.20
C MET A 174 10.04 -28.71 -8.63
N HIS A 175 9.65 -28.28 -9.83
CA HIS A 175 8.42 -28.68 -10.51
C HIS A 175 8.76 -29.67 -11.62
N CYS A 176 8.18 -30.86 -11.56
CA CYS A 176 8.27 -31.88 -12.60
C CYS A 176 6.91 -32.00 -13.27
N TRP A 177 6.87 -31.91 -14.60
CA TRP A 177 5.65 -31.97 -15.39
C TRP A 177 5.73 -33.09 -16.42
N ASN A 178 4.75 -33.99 -16.38
CA ASN A 178 4.64 -35.07 -17.36
C ASN A 178 3.57 -34.70 -18.40
N PRO A 179 3.95 -34.31 -19.63
CA PRO A 179 2.98 -34.02 -20.68
C PRO A 179 2.34 -35.33 -21.16
N SER A 180 1.01 -35.46 -21.01
CA SER A 180 0.23 -36.57 -21.58
C SER A 180 -0.41 -36.16 -22.90
N ALA A 181 -0.78 -37.14 -23.74
CA ALA A 181 -1.44 -36.89 -25.04
C ALA A 181 -2.84 -36.24 -24.90
N SER A 182 -3.50 -36.46 -23.76
CA SER A 182 -4.74 -35.82 -23.32
C SER A 182 -4.42 -34.75 -22.28
N SER A 183 -4.88 -33.50 -22.47
CA SER A 183 -4.66 -32.40 -21.50
C SER A 183 -5.25 -32.66 -20.11
N GLU A 184 -6.21 -33.59 -20.00
CA GLU A 184 -6.89 -33.95 -18.75
C GLU A 184 -6.07 -34.91 -17.87
N ASP A 185 -5.11 -35.65 -18.44
CA ASP A 185 -4.27 -36.61 -17.72
C ASP A 185 -2.89 -36.06 -17.34
N SER A 186 -2.60 -34.80 -17.68
CA SER A 186 -1.30 -34.20 -17.40
C SER A 186 -1.19 -33.92 -15.91
N GLN A 187 -0.12 -34.43 -15.30
CA GLN A 187 0.12 -34.28 -13.86
C GLN A 187 1.51 -33.69 -13.61
N GLY A 188 1.58 -32.86 -12.58
CA GLY A 188 2.81 -32.30 -12.06
C GLY A 188 3.07 -32.70 -10.62
N ASN A 189 4.30 -32.49 -10.18
CA ASN A 189 4.69 -32.60 -8.78
C ASN A 189 5.62 -31.43 -8.43
N ILE A 190 5.40 -30.82 -7.26
CA ILE A 190 6.30 -29.81 -6.70
C ILE A 190 6.96 -30.37 -5.47
N SER A 191 8.27 -30.24 -5.39
CA SER A 191 9.06 -30.62 -4.23
C SER A 191 9.89 -29.45 -3.71
N LEU A 192 10.04 -29.39 -2.39
CA LEU A 192 10.88 -28.42 -1.70
C LEU A 192 12.13 -29.14 -1.19
N HIS A 193 13.30 -28.54 -1.43
CA HIS A 193 14.61 -29.08 -1.05
C HIS A 193 15.39 -28.05 -0.25
N TYR A 194 16.17 -28.52 0.73
CA TYR A 194 17.10 -27.68 1.49
C TYR A 194 18.54 -28.11 1.28
N ARG A 195 19.44 -27.13 1.25
CA ARG A 195 20.86 -27.31 1.50
C ARG A 195 21.17 -26.83 2.91
N LEU A 196 21.56 -27.74 3.80
CA LEU A 196 21.77 -27.44 5.22
C LEU A 196 23.18 -26.87 5.46
N TYR A 197 23.34 -26.07 6.51
CA TYR A 197 24.67 -25.76 7.02
C TYR A 197 25.32 -27.02 7.61
N PRO A 198 26.65 -27.18 7.59
CA PRO A 198 27.33 -28.34 8.19
C PRO A 198 27.01 -28.55 9.68
N SER A 199 26.65 -27.47 10.39
CA SER A 199 26.23 -27.50 11.80
C SER A 199 24.79 -27.97 12.02
N GLU A 200 23.95 -27.98 10.99
CA GLU A 200 22.59 -28.50 11.04
C GLU A 200 22.62 -29.99 10.66
N SER A 201 22.00 -30.83 11.48
CA SER A 201 21.96 -32.28 11.27
C SER A 201 20.55 -32.81 11.37
N LEU A 202 20.33 -34.04 10.89
CA LEU A 202 19.06 -34.72 11.06
C LEU A 202 18.91 -35.24 12.50
N PRO A 203 17.70 -35.21 13.08
CA PRO A 203 16.44 -34.75 12.49
C PRO A 203 16.32 -33.22 12.44
N LEU A 204 15.62 -32.70 11.41
CA LEU A 204 15.38 -31.27 11.28
C LEU A 204 14.57 -30.72 12.47
N SER A 205 14.86 -29.47 12.84
CA SER A 205 14.07 -28.77 13.85
C SER A 205 12.60 -28.63 13.44
N SER A 206 11.70 -28.62 14.44
CA SER A 206 10.27 -28.42 14.22
C SER A 206 9.96 -27.10 13.50
N ARG A 207 10.79 -26.07 13.71
CA ARG A 207 10.72 -24.79 13.00
C ARG A 207 10.97 -24.99 11.50
N LEU A 208 12.08 -25.61 11.11
CA LEU A 208 12.42 -25.82 9.70
C LEU A 208 11.37 -26.66 8.97
N LEU A 209 10.84 -27.70 9.62
CA LEU A 209 9.76 -28.52 9.05
C LEU A 209 8.47 -27.72 8.82
N ARG A 210 8.02 -26.95 9.81
CA ARG A 210 6.84 -26.06 9.66
C ARG A 210 7.05 -25.00 8.60
N THR A 211 8.25 -24.41 8.54
CA THR A 211 8.60 -23.45 7.48
C THR A 211 8.54 -24.11 6.11
N GLY A 212 9.06 -25.33 5.95
CA GLY A 212 8.97 -26.07 4.70
C GLY A 212 7.53 -26.37 4.27
N GLN A 213 6.68 -26.78 5.22
CA GLN A 213 5.25 -27.00 4.97
C GLN A 213 4.55 -25.72 4.51
N HIS A 214 4.81 -24.59 5.18
CA HIS A 214 4.25 -23.30 4.81
C HIS A 214 4.69 -22.86 3.42
N LEU A 215 5.99 -22.96 3.11
CA LEU A 215 6.57 -22.61 1.82
C LEU A 215 5.96 -23.43 0.67
N LEU A 216 5.91 -24.76 0.82
CA LEU A 216 5.33 -25.65 -0.19
C LEU A 216 3.82 -25.45 -0.36
N SER A 217 3.10 -25.28 0.76
CA SER A 217 1.65 -25.02 0.73
C SER A 217 1.33 -23.70 0.01
N THR A 218 2.14 -22.66 0.25
CA THR A 218 1.94 -21.34 -0.35
C THR A 218 2.13 -21.39 -1.87
N ILE A 219 3.24 -21.94 -2.36
CA ILE A 219 3.47 -22.04 -3.82
C ILE A 219 2.41 -22.91 -4.51
N HIS A 220 2.00 -24.02 -3.88
CA HIS A 220 0.94 -24.88 -4.39
C HIS A 220 -0.41 -24.15 -4.46
N LYS A 221 -0.82 -23.47 -3.37
CA LYS A 221 -2.07 -22.72 -3.31
C LYS A 221 -2.12 -21.61 -4.37
N HIS A 222 -1.02 -20.89 -4.55
CA HIS A 222 -0.93 -19.83 -5.55
C HIS A 222 -0.95 -20.39 -6.98
N GLY A 223 -0.24 -21.49 -7.25
CA GLY A 223 -0.30 -22.19 -8.54
C GLY A 223 -1.68 -22.71 -8.88
N GLN A 224 -2.33 -23.40 -7.94
CA GLN A 224 -3.70 -23.90 -8.13
C GLN A 224 -4.70 -22.74 -8.31
N GLY A 225 -4.55 -21.66 -7.55
CA GLY A 225 -5.38 -20.47 -7.68
C GLY A 225 -5.26 -19.85 -9.08
N GLN A 226 -4.05 -19.59 -9.55
CA GLN A 226 -3.82 -19.03 -10.89
C GLN A 226 -4.33 -19.95 -11.99
N TRP A 227 -4.07 -21.27 -11.88
CA TRP A 227 -4.57 -22.28 -12.82
C TRP A 227 -6.10 -22.34 -12.90
N THR A 228 -6.78 -22.17 -11.76
CA THR A 228 -8.25 -22.14 -11.69
C THR A 228 -8.85 -20.77 -12.04
N GLY A 229 -8.04 -19.82 -12.50
CA GLY A 229 -8.49 -18.51 -12.98
C GLY A 229 -8.60 -17.43 -11.90
N TYR A 230 -7.92 -17.57 -10.76
CA TYR A 230 -7.83 -16.50 -9.76
C TYR A 230 -7.18 -15.26 -10.38
N THR A 231 -7.90 -14.14 -10.32
CA THR A 231 -7.38 -12.82 -10.69
C THR A 231 -7.23 -11.95 -9.45
N LYS A 232 -6.08 -11.30 -9.31
CA LYS A 232 -5.84 -10.29 -8.28
C LYS A 232 -6.79 -9.13 -8.53
N ARG A 233 -7.57 -8.74 -7.52
CA ARG A 233 -8.56 -7.64 -7.60
C ARG A 233 -8.07 -6.33 -7.01
N VAL A 234 -7.01 -6.39 -6.20
CA VAL A 234 -6.48 -5.25 -5.47
C VAL A 234 -5.05 -5.01 -5.93
N HIS A 235 -4.88 -3.89 -6.60
CA HIS A 235 -3.60 -3.37 -7.09
C HIS A 235 -3.19 -2.23 -6.16
N HIS A 236 -2.05 -2.42 -5.51
CA HIS A 236 -1.43 -1.41 -4.64
C HIS A 236 -0.39 -0.65 -5.47
N ASP A 237 0.09 0.46 -4.92
CA ASP A 237 1.24 1.21 -5.43
C ASP A 237 0.98 1.74 -6.85
N GLN A 238 -0.23 2.26 -7.08
CA GLN A 238 -0.68 2.76 -8.38
C GLN A 238 -0.38 4.25 -8.55
N VAL A 239 -0.37 5.01 -7.46
CA VAL A 239 -0.11 6.45 -7.45
C VAL A 239 1.33 6.75 -7.07
N VAL A 240 1.84 6.06 -6.03
CA VAL A 240 3.22 6.19 -5.54
C VAL A 240 3.81 4.80 -5.37
N SER A 241 5.09 4.63 -5.69
CA SER A 241 5.75 3.31 -5.62
C SER A 241 5.84 2.76 -4.19
N GLN A 242 5.76 1.43 -4.08
CA GLN A 242 5.84 0.70 -2.81
C GLN A 242 7.08 1.10 -2.00
N GLN A 243 8.24 1.14 -2.66
CA GLN A 243 9.53 1.37 -2.03
C GLN A 243 9.58 2.74 -1.34
N ARG A 244 9.12 3.80 -2.03
CA ARG A 244 9.10 5.17 -1.51
C ARG A 244 8.24 5.27 -0.27
N VAL A 245 6.96 4.87 -0.37
CA VAL A 245 6.01 4.95 0.76
C VAL A 245 6.49 4.13 1.95
N GLN A 246 6.99 2.92 1.72
CA GLN A 246 7.44 2.05 2.80
C GLN A 246 8.73 2.53 3.47
N ASN A 247 9.64 3.17 2.74
CA ASN A 247 10.84 3.78 3.31
C ASN A 247 10.46 4.95 4.22
N THR A 248 9.67 5.89 3.69
CA THR A 248 9.18 7.04 4.46
C THR A 248 8.37 6.60 5.69
N TYR A 249 7.50 5.60 5.55
CA TYR A 249 6.78 5.01 6.69
C TYR A 249 7.72 4.45 7.77
N THR A 250 8.80 3.77 7.37
CA THR A 250 9.79 3.23 8.32
C THR A 250 10.48 4.34 9.09
N GLU A 251 10.88 5.42 8.41
CA GLU A 251 11.51 6.59 9.03
C GLU A 251 10.55 7.32 9.96
N LEU A 252 9.30 7.53 9.55
CA LEU A 252 8.27 8.14 10.39
C LEU A 252 7.99 7.29 11.63
N LYS A 253 7.92 5.96 11.48
CA LYS A 253 7.73 5.05 12.61
C LYS A 253 8.90 5.14 13.59
N GLN A 254 10.13 5.19 13.12
CA GLN A 254 11.30 5.34 13.99
C GLN A 254 11.29 6.67 14.75
N ARG A 255 10.88 7.78 14.11
CA ARG A 255 10.90 9.11 14.72
C ARG A 255 9.71 9.40 15.64
N HIS A 256 8.52 8.87 15.32
CA HIS A 256 7.27 9.31 15.96
C HIS A 256 6.53 8.24 16.74
N ALA A 257 6.67 6.95 16.40
CA ALA A 257 5.83 5.91 16.98
C ALA A 257 5.90 5.85 18.50
N GLN A 258 7.11 5.87 19.07
CA GLN A 258 7.30 5.75 20.52
C GLN A 258 6.60 6.90 21.27
N ARG A 259 6.88 8.17 20.92
CA ARG A 259 6.30 9.31 21.64
C ARG A 259 4.76 9.36 21.53
N LEU A 260 4.22 8.95 20.38
CA LEU A 260 2.78 8.98 20.11
C LEU A 260 2.06 7.85 20.85
N CYS A 261 2.63 6.65 20.86
CA CYS A 261 2.08 5.51 21.60
C CYS A 261 2.18 5.71 23.12
N ASP A 262 3.32 6.19 23.63
CA ASP A 262 3.55 6.35 25.07
C ASP A 262 2.66 7.43 25.70
N ARG A 263 2.28 8.44 24.91
CA ARG A 263 1.40 9.55 25.35
C ARG A 263 -0.06 9.35 24.95
N TRP A 264 -0.45 8.17 24.47
CA TRP A 264 -1.80 7.92 24.00
C TRP A 264 -2.81 7.91 25.15
N VAL A 265 -3.89 8.69 25.00
CA VAL A 265 -4.92 8.88 26.06
C VAL A 265 -6.33 8.54 25.61
N GLU A 266 -6.51 8.03 24.38
CA GLU A 266 -7.81 7.51 23.94
C GLU A 266 -8.05 6.09 24.45
N LYS A 267 -9.32 5.66 24.43
CA LYS A 267 -9.71 4.29 24.82
C LYS A 267 -9.27 3.23 23.81
N THR A 268 -8.83 3.63 22.63
CA THR A 268 -8.48 2.72 21.52
C THR A 268 -7.01 2.34 21.57
N GLU A 269 -6.66 1.26 20.86
CA GLU A 269 -5.28 0.77 20.82
C GLU A 269 -4.35 1.74 20.07
N PRO A 270 -3.28 2.26 20.70
CA PRO A 270 -2.40 3.26 20.09
C PRO A 270 -1.74 2.75 18.83
N SER A 271 -1.21 1.53 18.86
CA SER A 271 -0.49 0.94 17.73
C SER A 271 -1.35 0.84 16.47
N LYS A 272 -2.66 0.70 16.61
CA LYS A 272 -3.55 0.65 15.45
C LYS A 272 -3.68 2.03 14.79
N HIS A 273 -4.00 3.06 15.58
CA HIS A 273 -4.28 4.40 15.07
C HIS A 273 -3.01 5.16 14.70
N VAL A 274 -1.97 5.11 15.54
CA VAL A 274 -0.69 5.76 15.25
C VAL A 274 -0.08 5.18 13.97
N PHE A 275 -0.04 3.86 13.80
CA PHE A 275 0.58 3.27 12.61
C PHE A 275 -0.26 3.47 11.34
N GLU A 276 -1.59 3.58 11.47
CA GLU A 276 -2.48 3.99 10.38
C GLU A 276 -2.17 5.41 9.91
N ASP A 277 -2.14 6.37 10.84
CA ASP A 277 -1.87 7.79 10.53
C ASP A 277 -0.44 8.00 10.01
N LEU A 278 0.56 7.30 10.54
CA LEU A 278 1.93 7.33 9.99
C LEU A 278 1.99 6.75 8.57
N GLY A 279 1.18 5.73 8.25
CA GLY A 279 1.07 5.18 6.91
C GLY A 279 0.45 6.17 5.91
N ILE A 280 -0.57 6.92 6.34
CA ILE A 280 -1.19 7.98 5.55
C ILE A 280 -0.22 9.14 5.34
N ALA A 281 0.47 9.57 6.41
CA ALA A 281 1.48 10.61 6.33
C ALA A 281 2.58 10.24 5.34
N ALA A 282 3.09 9.00 5.37
CA ALA A 282 4.09 8.54 4.42
C ALA A 282 3.62 8.62 2.96
N PHE A 283 2.37 8.22 2.69
CA PHE A 283 1.78 8.34 1.36
C PHE A 283 1.65 9.81 0.92
N LEU A 284 1.11 10.68 1.78
CA LEU A 284 0.93 12.10 1.49
C LEU A 284 2.26 12.81 1.21
N ILE A 285 3.28 12.57 2.03
CA ILE A 285 4.61 13.14 1.87
C ILE A 285 5.19 12.78 0.49
N GLU A 286 5.13 11.50 0.10
CA GLU A 286 5.64 11.07 -1.19
C GLU A 286 4.78 11.57 -2.36
N LEU A 287 3.47 11.64 -2.19
CA LEU A 287 2.56 12.24 -3.17
C LEU A 287 2.89 13.72 -3.38
N TRP A 288 3.15 14.46 -2.29
CA TRP A 288 3.47 15.88 -2.33
C TRP A 288 4.84 16.15 -2.93
N LYS A 289 5.84 15.27 -2.71
CA LYS A 289 7.11 15.33 -3.46
C LYS A 289 6.87 15.30 -4.97
N ASP A 290 5.98 14.43 -5.44
CA ASP A 290 5.65 14.35 -6.88
C ASP A 290 4.87 15.58 -7.39
N MET A 291 4.07 16.22 -6.52
CA MET A 291 3.21 17.35 -6.90
C MET A 291 3.91 18.71 -6.81
N TYR A 292 4.83 18.88 -5.86
CA TYR A 292 5.35 20.20 -5.47
C TYR A 292 6.88 20.29 -5.48
N ASP A 293 7.61 19.17 -5.44
CA ASP A 293 9.09 19.17 -5.44
C ASP A 293 9.68 19.00 -6.85
N ALA A 294 8.89 19.28 -7.91
CA ALA A 294 9.30 19.21 -9.32
C ALA A 294 10.29 20.33 -9.74
N GLY A 295 11.31 20.58 -8.93
CA GLY A 295 12.49 21.39 -9.23
C GLY A 295 13.81 20.62 -9.25
N ASN A 296 13.81 19.28 -9.18
CA ASN A 296 15.02 18.44 -9.20
C ASN A 296 15.03 17.33 -10.28
N GLY A 297 14.15 17.39 -11.29
CA GLY A 297 14.20 16.50 -12.45
C GLY A 297 14.92 17.16 -13.61
N LEU A 298 16.13 16.68 -13.94
CA LEU A 298 16.88 16.84 -15.20
C LEU A 298 16.75 18.19 -15.93
N VAL A 299 17.83 18.97 -15.84
CA VAL A 299 18.07 20.14 -16.68
C VAL A 299 18.06 19.71 -18.16
N ASP A 300 17.00 19.98 -18.89
CA ASP A 300 17.11 20.13 -20.34
C ASP A 300 17.95 21.40 -20.57
N GLN A 301 19.11 21.23 -21.20
CA GLN A 301 19.98 22.32 -21.61
C GLN A 301 19.35 23.03 -22.81
N ASP A 302 18.30 23.80 -22.60
CA ASP A 302 17.89 24.85 -23.54
C ASP A 302 17.37 26.04 -22.73
N GLY A 303 18.10 27.14 -22.83
CA GLY A 303 18.02 28.32 -21.97
C GLY A 303 16.81 29.21 -22.24
N ASP A 304 15.60 28.71 -22.00
CA ASP A 304 14.41 29.55 -21.91
C ASP A 304 14.21 30.05 -20.46
N GLU A 305 13.87 31.34 -20.34
CA GLU A 305 13.70 32.03 -19.06
C GLU A 305 12.71 31.33 -18.11
N PRO A 306 12.96 31.36 -16.79
CA PRO A 306 12.08 30.71 -15.81
C PRO A 306 10.78 31.51 -15.65
N THR A 307 9.79 31.18 -16.47
CA THR A 307 8.42 31.67 -16.32
C THR A 307 7.66 30.77 -15.35
N ASN A 308 7.22 31.34 -14.22
CA ASN A 308 6.43 30.75 -13.13
C ASN A 308 7.06 29.60 -12.31
N LYS A 309 7.45 29.88 -11.05
CA LYS A 309 7.66 28.85 -10.01
C LYS A 309 6.33 28.17 -9.66
N GLN A 310 5.90 27.19 -10.45
CA GLN A 310 5.14 26.06 -9.90
C GLN A 310 6.09 25.33 -8.94
N GLY A 311 5.97 25.43 -7.62
CA GLY A 311 6.93 24.70 -6.76
C GLY A 311 7.07 25.05 -5.30
N ALA A 312 5.99 25.37 -4.58
CA ALA A 312 6.01 25.36 -3.12
C ALA A 312 4.71 24.75 -2.59
N PHE A 313 4.83 23.93 -1.54
CA PHE A 313 3.68 23.31 -0.89
C PHE A 313 2.75 24.40 -0.30
N PRO A 314 1.48 24.50 -0.75
CA PRO A 314 0.58 25.59 -0.36
C PRO A 314 0.00 25.44 1.06
N GLY A 315 0.24 24.30 1.69
CA GLY A 315 -0.32 23.92 2.97
C GLY A 315 -1.47 22.92 2.84
N PHE A 316 -1.82 22.28 3.96
CA PHE A 316 -2.94 21.35 4.03
C PHE A 316 -4.00 21.74 5.05
N VAL A 317 -5.19 21.16 4.89
CA VAL A 317 -6.24 21.11 5.91
C VAL A 317 -6.75 19.68 6.06
N ASP A 318 -6.77 19.17 7.29
CA ASP A 318 -7.39 17.88 7.62
C ASP A 318 -8.80 18.09 8.20
N ILE A 319 -9.82 17.77 7.40
CA ILE A 319 -11.23 17.95 7.76
C ILE A 319 -11.73 16.69 8.49
N GLY A 320 -12.15 16.86 9.75
CA GLY A 320 -12.45 15.71 10.61
C GLY A 320 -11.18 15.03 11.11
N CYS A 321 -10.20 15.80 11.59
CA CYS A 321 -8.85 15.32 11.92
C CYS A 321 -8.78 14.37 13.14
N GLY A 322 -9.91 14.14 13.84
CA GLY A 322 -10.03 13.14 14.89
C GLY A 322 -8.98 13.31 15.98
N ASN A 323 -8.14 12.29 16.17
CA ASN A 323 -7.12 12.25 17.21
C ASN A 323 -5.99 13.30 17.03
N GLY A 324 -5.85 13.89 15.84
CA GLY A 324 -4.84 14.91 15.51
C GLY A 324 -3.43 14.38 15.23
N VAL A 325 -3.18 13.07 15.24
CA VAL A 325 -1.85 12.47 15.01
C VAL A 325 -1.34 12.73 13.60
N LEU A 326 -2.21 12.65 12.58
CA LEU A 326 -1.81 12.94 11.21
C LEU A 326 -1.31 14.40 11.09
N VAL A 327 -2.05 15.35 11.65
CA VAL A 327 -1.69 16.78 11.67
C VAL A 327 -0.38 17.02 12.43
N ASP A 328 -0.22 16.45 13.64
CA ASP A 328 1.02 16.53 14.42
C ASP A 328 2.22 15.98 13.64
N THR A 329 2.05 14.83 13.00
CA THR A 329 3.10 14.18 12.21
C THR A 329 3.53 15.08 11.05
N LEU A 330 2.59 15.52 10.21
CA LEU A 330 2.88 16.33 9.03
C LEU A 330 3.53 17.68 9.40
N LEU A 331 3.05 18.34 10.46
CA LEU A 331 3.65 19.59 10.95
C LEU A 331 5.10 19.40 11.41
N ARG A 332 5.40 18.30 12.10
CA ARG A 332 6.78 17.97 12.53
C ARG A 332 7.69 17.55 11.38
N GLU A 333 7.11 17.03 10.30
CA GLU A 333 7.81 16.78 9.04
C GLU A 333 8.02 18.05 8.20
N GLY A 334 7.59 19.22 8.68
CA GLY A 334 7.82 20.51 8.05
C GLY A 334 6.73 20.95 7.06
N TYR A 335 5.61 20.22 6.98
CA TYR A 335 4.49 20.60 6.13
C TYR A 335 3.54 21.53 6.88
N LEU A 336 3.35 22.75 6.34
CA LEU A 336 2.45 23.74 6.93
C LEU A 336 0.99 23.30 6.78
N GLY A 337 0.18 23.47 7.82
CA GLY A 337 -1.23 23.13 7.74
C GLY A 337 -1.92 23.16 9.08
N TRP A 338 -3.17 22.71 9.09
CA TRP A 338 -3.99 22.66 10.29
C TRP A 338 -5.07 21.59 10.13
N GLY A 339 -5.73 21.24 11.23
CA GLY A 339 -6.86 20.31 11.21
C GLY A 339 -7.98 20.78 12.12
N PHE A 340 -9.17 20.29 11.85
CA PHE A 340 -10.29 20.51 12.73
C PHE A 340 -11.22 19.31 12.80
N ASP A 341 -11.87 19.17 13.95
CA ASP A 341 -12.87 18.15 14.21
C ASP A 341 -14.06 18.79 14.92
N ALA A 342 -15.24 18.22 14.72
CA ALA A 342 -16.44 18.62 15.44
C ALA A 342 -16.26 18.47 16.96
N ARG A 343 -15.40 17.54 17.41
CA ARG A 343 -15.14 17.31 18.83
C ARG A 343 -13.66 17.34 19.13
N ARG A 344 -13.26 18.18 20.09
CA ARG A 344 -11.93 18.10 20.67
C ARG A 344 -11.67 16.70 21.25
N ARG A 345 -10.57 16.08 20.86
CA ARG A 345 -10.11 14.79 21.39
C ARG A 345 -9.12 14.99 22.53
N LYS A 346 -9.08 14.03 23.46
CA LYS A 346 -8.20 14.08 24.64
C LYS A 346 -6.73 14.07 24.22
N THR A 347 -6.42 13.37 23.14
CA THR A 347 -5.05 13.30 22.58
C THR A 347 -4.48 14.66 22.25
N TRP A 348 -5.31 15.66 21.93
CA TRP A 348 -4.82 16.99 21.59
C TRP A 348 -4.10 17.66 22.78
N ASP A 349 -4.48 17.34 24.02
CA ASP A 349 -3.82 17.88 25.23
C ASP A 349 -2.39 17.35 25.41
N THR A 350 -2.02 16.29 24.67
CA THR A 350 -0.70 15.62 24.77
C THR A 350 0.34 16.19 23.80
N PHE A 351 -0.11 16.98 22.83
CA PHE A 351 0.75 17.63 21.83
C PHE A 351 1.33 18.95 22.35
N ASP A 352 2.41 19.42 21.74
CA ASP A 352 3.02 20.71 22.09
C ASP A 352 2.09 21.88 21.73
N ALA A 353 2.22 23.01 22.43
CA ALA A 353 1.33 24.16 22.26
C ALA A 353 1.27 24.69 20.81
N SER A 354 2.38 24.58 20.06
CA SER A 354 2.43 24.93 18.64
C SER A 354 1.49 24.06 17.80
N ILE A 355 1.42 22.76 18.06
CA ILE A 355 0.53 21.81 17.38
C ILE A 355 -0.92 22.02 17.83
N GLN A 356 -1.15 22.22 19.13
CA GLN A 356 -2.48 22.50 19.66
C GLN A 356 -3.11 23.74 19.02
N SER A 357 -2.31 24.77 18.70
CA SER A 357 -2.78 25.98 18.01
C SER A 357 -3.26 25.72 16.57
N GLN A 358 -2.83 24.61 15.95
CA GLN A 358 -3.23 24.18 14.61
C GLN A 358 -4.35 23.15 14.61
N LEU A 359 -4.90 22.79 15.79
CA LEU A 359 -6.02 21.88 15.94
C LEU A 359 -7.22 22.63 16.50
N LYS A 360 -8.32 22.67 15.75
CA LYS A 360 -9.49 23.51 16.10
C LYS A 360 -10.75 22.66 16.29
N GLU A 361 -11.49 22.93 17.36
CA GLU A 361 -12.83 22.37 17.57
C GLU A 361 -13.85 23.23 16.82
N MET A 362 -14.38 22.72 15.71
CA MET A 362 -15.36 23.42 14.88
C MET A 362 -16.12 22.47 13.95
N ILE A 363 -17.33 22.88 13.55
CA ILE A 363 -18.16 22.13 12.59
C ILE A 363 -17.96 22.62 11.15
N LEU A 364 -18.07 21.70 10.18
CA LEU A 364 -18.11 22.06 8.75
C LEU A 364 -19.57 22.16 8.30
N ILE A 365 -19.96 23.30 7.75
CA ILE A 365 -21.25 23.45 7.05
C ILE A 365 -20.94 23.83 5.59
N PRO A 366 -21.04 22.88 4.64
CA PRO A 366 -20.67 23.12 3.26
C PRO A 366 -21.45 24.31 2.65
N GLN A 367 -20.72 25.24 2.02
CA GLN A 367 -21.31 26.43 1.40
C GLN A 367 -22.53 26.13 0.49
N PRO A 368 -22.52 25.07 -0.36
CA PRO A 368 -23.65 24.76 -1.23
C PRO A 368 -24.97 24.47 -0.50
N LEU A 369 -24.93 24.07 0.78
CA LEU A 369 -26.16 23.84 1.56
C LEU A 369 -26.90 25.13 1.90
N PHE A 370 -26.22 26.28 1.93
CA PHE A 370 -26.86 27.57 2.19
C PHE A 370 -27.66 28.07 0.97
N GLU A 371 -27.17 27.79 -0.24
CA GLU A 371 -27.74 28.33 -1.48
C GLU A 371 -29.04 27.61 -1.90
N ILE A 372 -29.15 26.32 -1.61
CA ILE A 372 -30.33 25.51 -1.95
C ILE A 372 -31.53 25.78 -1.02
N GLN A 373 -31.29 26.38 0.15
CA GLN A 373 -32.33 26.64 1.14
C GLN A 373 -33.09 27.97 0.94
N HIS A 374 -32.76 28.77 -0.09
CA HIS A 374 -33.41 30.07 -0.33
C HIS A 374 -34.94 30.02 -0.52
N ASP A 375 -35.53 28.84 -0.78
CA ASP A 375 -36.98 28.66 -0.94
C ASP A 375 -37.73 28.30 0.36
N THR A 376 -37.02 27.98 1.45
CA THR A 376 -37.63 27.71 2.76
C THR A 376 -37.08 28.69 3.78
N MET A 377 -37.97 29.49 4.34
CA MET A 377 -37.73 30.49 5.38
C MET A 377 -37.18 29.86 6.68
N TYR A 378 -35.92 29.43 6.67
CA TYR A 378 -35.11 29.14 7.85
C TYR A 378 -33.98 30.15 7.88
N PRO A 379 -34.13 31.23 8.65
CA PRO A 379 -33.00 32.10 8.93
C PRO A 379 -32.04 31.23 9.72
N ILE A 380 -30.81 31.09 9.23
CA ILE A 380 -29.72 30.61 10.08
C ILE A 380 -29.45 31.75 11.06
N TYR A 381 -30.26 31.79 12.12
CA TYR A 381 -30.09 32.68 13.25
C TYR A 381 -28.83 32.21 14.01
N ALA A 382 -27.66 32.65 13.56
CA ALA A 382 -26.61 33.00 14.50
C ALA A 382 -26.97 34.42 14.95
N ASN A 383 -27.26 34.60 16.24
CA ASN A 383 -27.78 35.86 16.79
C ASN A 383 -26.99 37.09 16.28
N GLY A 384 -27.62 37.91 15.44
CA GLY A 384 -27.26 39.33 15.30
C GLY A 384 -26.75 39.86 13.96
N GLY A 385 -26.82 39.13 12.83
CA GLY A 385 -26.44 39.74 11.54
C GLY A 385 -26.81 38.91 10.33
N ILE A 386 -27.31 39.57 9.29
CA ILE A 386 -27.63 38.98 7.99
C ILE A 386 -26.30 38.53 7.35
N LEU A 387 -26.18 37.25 6.99
CA LEU A 387 -25.07 36.71 6.20
C LEU A 387 -25.11 37.17 4.72
N SER A 388 -25.44 38.45 4.46
CA SER A 388 -25.40 39.04 3.12
C SER A 388 -24.33 40.12 2.96
N GLU A 389 -23.65 40.57 4.03
CA GLU A 389 -22.70 41.69 3.94
C GLU A 389 -21.26 41.40 4.41
N GLY A 390 -20.93 40.16 4.77
CA GLY A 390 -19.58 39.78 5.25
C GLY A 390 -18.63 39.17 4.22
N LEU A 391 -18.96 39.22 2.93
CA LEU A 391 -18.14 38.67 1.83
C LEU A 391 -16.98 39.61 1.47
N SER A 392 -16.14 39.95 2.45
CA SER A 392 -14.81 40.46 2.15
C SER A 392 -13.85 40.19 3.30
N SER A 393 -12.83 39.37 2.99
CA SER A 393 -11.52 39.38 3.63
C SER A 393 -11.39 38.85 5.06
N ALA A 394 -10.48 37.88 5.16
CA ALA A 394 -9.69 37.51 6.33
C ALA A 394 -10.41 36.76 7.46
N ALA A 395 -9.67 35.82 8.04
CA ALA A 395 -10.02 35.07 9.22
C ALA A 395 -10.32 36.00 10.40
N THR A 396 -11.59 36.37 10.58
CA THR A 396 -12.06 36.98 11.83
C THR A 396 -12.41 35.85 12.80
N THR A 397 -11.41 35.47 13.59
CA THR A 397 -11.62 35.01 14.96
C THR A 397 -12.26 36.15 15.76
N GLU A 398 -13.58 36.33 15.62
CA GLU A 398 -14.35 37.11 16.57
C GLU A 398 -15.06 36.17 17.53
N LYS A 399 -14.72 36.30 18.82
CA LYS A 399 -15.51 35.79 19.93
C LYS A 399 -16.93 36.37 19.82
N ALA A 400 -17.83 35.67 19.14
CA ALA A 400 -19.24 35.99 19.16
C ALA A 400 -19.85 35.56 20.50
N MET A 401 -20.52 36.52 21.15
CA MET A 401 -21.30 36.37 22.36
C MET A 401 -22.39 35.29 22.19
N GLY A 402 -22.32 34.22 23.00
CA GLY A 402 -23.39 33.26 23.26
C GLY A 402 -23.44 32.01 22.34
N ASP A 403 -23.21 30.83 22.94
CA ASP A 403 -23.59 29.44 22.55
C ASP A 403 -23.52 28.95 21.09
N VAL A 404 -23.05 29.73 20.12
CA VAL A 404 -22.92 29.28 18.72
C VAL A 404 -21.54 28.62 18.52
N PRO A 405 -21.49 27.33 18.10
CA PRO A 405 -20.23 26.64 17.84
C PRO A 405 -19.42 27.33 16.73
N ALA A 406 -18.09 27.31 16.86
CA ALA A 406 -17.21 27.70 15.78
C ALA A 406 -17.47 26.81 14.54
N TRP A 407 -17.47 27.41 13.35
CA TRP A 407 -17.78 26.69 12.11
C TRP A 407 -16.96 27.19 10.92
N HIS A 408 -16.88 26.38 9.87
CA HIS A 408 -16.22 26.68 8.60
C HIS A 408 -17.13 26.34 7.41
N ASN A 409 -17.13 27.16 6.36
CA ASN A 409 -18.00 27.00 5.19
C ASN A 409 -17.47 26.01 4.14
N GLY A 410 -16.24 25.52 4.33
CA GLY A 410 -15.58 24.56 3.43
C GLY A 410 -14.91 25.17 2.19
N ILE A 411 -14.81 26.51 2.11
CA ILE A 411 -14.00 27.20 1.09
C ILE A 411 -12.62 27.48 1.67
N PHE A 412 -11.59 26.90 1.07
CA PHE A 412 -10.21 27.07 1.50
C PHE A 412 -9.41 27.91 0.49
N PRO A 413 -8.25 28.47 0.88
CA PRO A 413 -7.36 29.14 -0.05
C PRO A 413 -7.00 28.23 -1.24
N GLN A 414 -6.88 28.83 -2.43
CA GLN A 414 -6.55 28.09 -3.64
C GLN A 414 -5.30 27.22 -3.47
N GLY A 415 -5.39 25.97 -3.93
CA GLY A 415 -4.29 25.01 -3.89
C GLY A 415 -4.11 24.29 -2.56
N THR A 416 -4.81 24.68 -1.48
CA THR A 416 -4.74 23.99 -0.17
C THR A 416 -5.02 22.50 -0.34
N PHE A 417 -4.14 21.62 0.13
CA PHE A 417 -4.39 20.19 0.03
C PHE A 417 -5.42 19.76 1.09
N ILE A 418 -6.59 19.27 0.66
CA ILE A 418 -7.66 18.85 1.56
C ILE A 418 -7.51 17.36 1.88
N ILE A 419 -7.35 17.03 3.15
CA ILE A 419 -7.29 15.66 3.65
C ILE A 419 -8.61 15.34 4.34
N SER A 420 -9.16 14.17 4.03
CA SER A 420 -10.34 13.61 4.64
C SER A 420 -10.02 12.18 5.05
N ASN A 421 -9.31 12.05 6.16
CA ASN A 421 -8.89 10.77 6.73
C ASN A 421 -10.03 10.18 7.56
N HIS A 422 -10.77 9.21 7.01
CA HIS A 422 -11.87 8.57 7.73
C HIS A 422 -12.90 9.56 8.28
N ALA A 423 -13.17 10.64 7.54
CA ALA A 423 -13.91 11.81 8.02
C ALA A 423 -15.45 11.64 8.03
N ASP A 424 -15.94 10.42 8.21
CA ASP A 424 -17.37 10.08 8.30
C ASP A 424 -18.24 10.81 7.26
N GLU A 425 -19.14 11.68 7.70
CA GLU A 425 -20.11 12.44 6.91
C GLU A 425 -19.47 13.51 5.99
N LEU A 426 -18.19 13.86 6.21
CA LEU A 426 -17.44 14.78 5.35
C LEU A 426 -16.81 14.09 4.13
N THR A 427 -16.69 12.76 4.16
CA THR A 427 -16.09 11.97 3.06
C THR A 427 -16.67 12.33 1.68
N PRO A 428 -18.00 12.29 1.46
CA PRO A 428 -18.56 12.61 0.14
C PRO A 428 -18.48 14.10 -0.22
N TRP A 429 -18.37 14.98 0.78
CA TRP A 429 -18.20 16.42 0.58
C TRP A 429 -16.79 16.79 0.11
N THR A 430 -15.79 15.97 0.43
CA THR A 430 -14.37 16.26 0.16
C THR A 430 -14.10 16.68 -1.30
N PRO A 431 -14.51 15.93 -2.35
CA PRO A 431 -14.31 16.36 -3.73
C PRO A 431 -15.05 17.66 -4.09
N LEU A 432 -16.25 17.88 -3.54
CA LEU A 432 -17.03 19.10 -3.79
C LEU A 432 -16.33 20.33 -3.18
N LEU A 433 -15.88 20.21 -1.93
CA LEU A 433 -15.12 21.26 -1.23
C LEU A 433 -13.78 21.54 -1.91
N ALA A 434 -13.13 20.50 -2.44
CA ALA A 434 -11.89 20.65 -3.21
C ALA A 434 -12.13 21.42 -4.52
N SER A 435 -13.21 21.09 -5.25
CA SER A 435 -13.55 21.75 -6.51
C SER A 435 -13.84 23.24 -6.31
N ILE A 436 -14.66 23.60 -5.31
CA ILE A 436 -14.96 25.02 -5.04
C ILE A 436 -13.73 25.80 -4.57
N SER A 437 -12.80 25.13 -3.89
CA SER A 437 -11.57 25.72 -3.37
C SER A 437 -10.40 25.67 -4.38
N SER A 438 -10.60 25.22 -5.62
CA SER A 438 -9.51 25.00 -6.60
C SER A 438 -8.33 24.22 -5.97
N SER A 439 -8.64 23.13 -5.27
CA SER A 439 -7.72 22.49 -4.34
C SER A 439 -7.53 21.01 -4.66
N PRO A 440 -6.35 20.41 -4.49
CA PRO A 440 -6.18 18.97 -4.54
C PRO A 440 -6.72 18.31 -3.26
N PHE A 441 -7.01 17.01 -3.31
CA PHE A 441 -7.50 16.29 -2.13
C PHE A 441 -7.09 14.81 -2.06
N LEU A 442 -7.14 14.27 -0.84
CA LEU A 442 -7.20 12.84 -0.53
C LEU A 442 -8.42 12.56 0.36
N ALA A 443 -9.28 11.64 -0.07
CA ALA A 443 -10.39 11.12 0.74
C ALA A 443 -10.21 9.63 1.02
N ILE A 444 -10.37 9.22 2.28
CA ILE A 444 -10.25 7.82 2.74
C ILE A 444 -11.60 7.38 3.35
N PRO A 445 -12.53 6.82 2.56
CA PRO A 445 -13.87 6.50 3.05
C PRO A 445 -13.88 5.42 4.15
N CYS A 446 -14.66 5.62 5.21
CA CYS A 446 -14.88 4.64 6.28
C CYS A 446 -16.37 4.30 6.47
N CYS A 447 -17.20 5.33 6.63
CA CYS A 447 -18.62 5.25 6.97
C CYS A 447 -19.47 5.80 5.84
N SER A 448 -20.58 5.13 5.54
CA SER A 448 -21.45 5.48 4.42
C SER A 448 -22.51 6.49 4.85
N HIS A 449 -22.29 7.75 4.52
CA HIS A 449 -23.21 8.88 4.75
C HIS A 449 -23.50 9.62 3.44
N ASN A 450 -24.74 10.09 3.26
CA ASN A 450 -25.12 10.88 2.08
C ASN A 450 -24.69 12.35 2.22
N LEU A 451 -25.04 13.23 1.27
CA LEU A 451 -24.69 14.66 1.37
C LEU A 451 -25.49 15.42 2.46
N SER A 452 -26.61 14.88 2.95
CA SER A 452 -27.27 15.33 4.20
C SER A 452 -26.60 14.75 5.45
N GLY A 453 -25.52 13.98 5.26
CA GLY A 453 -24.74 13.19 6.22
C GLY A 453 -25.48 12.03 6.89
N LEU A 454 -26.69 11.68 6.44
CA LEU A 454 -27.43 10.55 6.98
C LEU A 454 -26.78 9.24 6.55
N ARG A 455 -26.80 8.25 7.45
CA ARG A 455 -26.38 6.89 7.09
C ARG A 455 -27.21 6.41 5.91
N PHE A 456 -26.52 5.96 4.87
CA PHE A 456 -27.18 5.49 3.66
C PHE A 456 -26.35 4.37 3.03
N ARG A 457 -26.95 3.63 2.10
CA ARG A 457 -26.22 2.66 1.30
C ARG A 457 -26.01 3.24 -0.08
N ALA A 458 -24.75 3.52 -0.43
CA ALA A 458 -24.39 3.98 -1.75
C ALA A 458 -24.93 3.01 -2.83
N PRO A 459 -25.61 3.53 -3.88
CA PRO A 459 -26.15 2.70 -4.95
C PRO A 459 -25.11 1.78 -5.59
N SER A 460 -25.50 0.54 -5.92
CA SER A 460 -24.64 -0.38 -6.67
C SER A 460 -24.63 -0.11 -8.18
N VAL A 461 -25.41 0.85 -8.68
CA VAL A 461 -25.42 1.22 -10.11
C VAL A 461 -24.06 1.72 -10.58
N PHE A 462 -23.28 2.34 -9.69
CA PHE A 462 -21.90 2.72 -9.95
C PHE A 462 -20.95 1.51 -10.11
N ASN A 463 -21.40 0.29 -9.80
CA ASN A 463 -20.63 -0.95 -9.96
C ASN A 463 -21.01 -1.76 -11.20
N ASN A 464 -22.26 -1.66 -11.70
CA ASN A 464 -22.80 -2.66 -12.64
C ASN A 464 -23.33 -2.09 -13.96
N ASN A 465 -23.20 -0.79 -14.22
CA ASN A 465 -23.45 -0.20 -15.53
C ASN A 465 -22.45 0.93 -15.80
N SER A 466 -22.17 1.14 -17.08
CA SER A 466 -21.42 2.23 -17.70
C SER A 466 -19.89 1.93 -17.79
N ALA A 467 -19.21 1.95 -18.93
CA ALA A 467 -19.39 2.78 -20.13
C ALA A 467 -19.58 4.27 -19.86
N ASP A 468 -19.50 4.74 -18.61
CA ASP A 468 -19.12 6.12 -18.32
C ASP A 468 -17.63 6.20 -18.46
N ALA A 469 -17.19 6.89 -19.51
CA ALA A 469 -15.78 7.13 -19.78
C ALA A 469 -15.09 7.96 -18.67
N LEU A 470 -15.86 8.55 -17.74
CA LEU A 470 -15.37 9.56 -16.78
C LEU A 470 -14.78 8.96 -15.48
N ALA A 471 -15.28 7.80 -15.00
CA ALA A 471 -14.76 7.15 -13.80
C ALA A 471 -15.13 5.65 -13.75
N PRO A 472 -14.33 4.75 -14.36
CA PRO A 472 -14.64 3.31 -14.34
C PRO A 472 -14.64 2.74 -12.91
N SER A 473 -15.59 1.84 -12.61
CA SER A 473 -15.59 1.10 -11.34
C SER A 473 -14.35 0.22 -11.26
N TYR A 474 -13.59 0.40 -10.18
CA TYR A 474 -12.36 -0.35 -9.91
C TYR A 474 -12.64 -1.85 -9.75
N PHE A 475 -13.80 -2.19 -9.17
CA PHE A 475 -14.19 -3.58 -8.96
C PHE A 475 -14.85 -4.21 -10.20
N ALA A 476 -15.51 -3.42 -11.06
CA ALA A 476 -16.17 -3.91 -12.27
C ALA A 476 -15.23 -4.12 -13.46
N ALA A 477 -14.18 -3.28 -13.59
CA ALA A 477 -13.21 -3.35 -14.69
C ALA A 477 -12.52 -4.72 -14.81
N HIS A 478 -12.51 -5.53 -13.74
CA HIS A 478 -11.91 -6.85 -13.69
C HIS A 478 -12.90 -8.02 -13.58
N ILE A 479 -14.21 -7.75 -13.46
CA ILE A 479 -15.26 -8.80 -13.45
C ILE A 479 -15.58 -9.28 -14.87
N ASN A 480 -15.46 -8.42 -15.88
CA ASN A 480 -15.88 -8.71 -17.25
C ASN A 480 -14.93 -9.63 -18.06
N LYS A 481 -13.89 -10.23 -17.44
CA LYS A 481 -12.97 -11.10 -18.18
C LYS A 481 -12.78 -12.54 -17.72
N SER A 482 -13.27 -13.03 -16.58
CA SER A 482 -13.21 -14.47 -16.24
C SER A 482 -14.03 -14.92 -15.04
N LYS A 483 -14.55 -16.16 -15.12
CA LYS A 483 -15.22 -16.92 -14.05
C LYS A 483 -14.35 -16.91 -12.78
N SER A 484 -14.83 -16.31 -11.69
CA SER A 484 -14.06 -16.16 -10.44
C SER A 484 -14.60 -17.04 -9.30
N ILE A 485 -13.74 -17.81 -8.65
CA ILE A 485 -13.91 -18.31 -7.27
C ILE A 485 -12.89 -17.57 -6.40
N ALA A 486 -13.35 -16.91 -5.35
CA ALA A 486 -12.49 -16.17 -4.43
C ALA A 486 -12.03 -17.07 -3.28
N ILE A 487 -10.72 -17.22 -3.10
CA ILE A 487 -10.12 -17.53 -1.80
C ILE A 487 -9.48 -16.24 -1.31
N ALA A 488 -9.93 -15.77 -0.14
CA ALA A 488 -9.37 -14.61 0.52
C ALA A 488 -7.88 -14.84 0.79
N ILE A 489 -7.03 -13.94 0.31
CA ILE A 489 -5.67 -13.77 0.81
C ILE A 489 -5.84 -12.96 2.09
N ALA A 490 -5.68 -13.62 3.23
CA ALA A 490 -5.77 -13.00 4.55
C ALA A 490 -4.67 -11.94 4.72
N CYS A 491 -5.05 -10.78 5.28
CA CYS A 491 -4.12 -9.96 6.04
C CYS A 491 -3.72 -10.76 7.29
N PRO A 492 -2.44 -10.78 7.70
CA PRO A 492 -1.96 -11.67 8.75
C PRO A 492 -2.30 -11.25 10.19
N ASP A 493 -3.28 -10.36 10.42
CA ASP A 493 -3.47 -9.73 11.73
C ASP A 493 -4.60 -10.32 12.58
N ASN A 494 -5.16 -11.50 12.27
CA ASN A 494 -6.12 -12.16 13.16
C ASN A 494 -5.87 -13.67 13.25
N GLU A 495 -5.35 -14.13 14.39
CA GLU A 495 -5.41 -15.53 14.81
C GLU A 495 -6.85 -15.86 15.25
N GLU A 496 -7.69 -16.35 14.35
CA GLU A 496 -8.88 -17.11 14.73
C GLU A 496 -8.90 -18.47 14.02
N ILE A 497 -9.08 -19.50 14.85
CA ILE A 497 -9.06 -20.93 14.53
C ILE A 497 -10.26 -21.28 13.62
N PHE A 498 -10.01 -21.72 12.39
CA PHE A 498 -11.06 -22.25 11.51
C PHE A 498 -11.36 -23.72 11.85
N GLY A 499 -12.61 -24.00 12.23
CA GLY A 499 -13.17 -25.35 12.31
C GLY A 499 -13.39 -25.99 10.92
N PRO A 500 -13.77 -27.28 10.86
CA PRO A 500 -13.81 -28.05 9.62
C PRO A 500 -14.91 -27.55 8.67
N GLY A 501 -14.57 -27.42 7.39
CA GLY A 501 -15.49 -26.98 6.33
C GLY A 501 -16.56 -28.03 5.98
N PRO A 502 -17.68 -27.63 5.36
CA PRO A 502 -18.79 -28.52 5.07
C PRO A 502 -18.44 -29.52 3.95
N GLU A 503 -18.85 -30.77 4.17
CA GLU A 503 -18.79 -31.86 3.19
C GLU A 503 -19.81 -31.64 2.06
N GLN A 504 -19.35 -31.90 0.83
CA GLN A 504 -20.13 -32.15 -0.39
C GLN A 504 -21.29 -31.18 -0.71
N GLY A 505 -20.97 -30.10 -1.44
CA GLY A 505 -21.94 -29.25 -2.12
C GLY A 505 -21.66 -29.15 -3.62
N ASP A 506 -22.69 -29.33 -4.44
CA ASP A 506 -22.65 -29.38 -5.90
C ASP A 506 -22.02 -28.11 -6.53
N LEU A 507 -21.04 -28.27 -7.43
CA LEU A 507 -20.29 -27.20 -8.09
C LEU A 507 -21.18 -26.21 -8.88
N LYS A 508 -22.38 -26.64 -9.27
CA LYS A 508 -23.35 -25.79 -9.99
C LYS A 508 -24.00 -24.73 -9.08
N ASP A 509 -24.23 -25.05 -7.81
CA ASP A 509 -24.83 -24.13 -6.84
C ASP A 509 -23.86 -23.04 -6.37
N LEU A 510 -22.56 -23.34 -6.31
CA LEU A 510 -21.52 -22.36 -6.00
C LEU A 510 -21.35 -21.33 -7.13
N ASN A 511 -21.46 -21.76 -8.38
CA ASN A 511 -21.38 -20.89 -9.56
C ASN A 511 -22.60 -19.95 -9.71
N ALA A 512 -23.80 -20.42 -9.37
CA ALA A 512 -25.00 -19.59 -9.37
C ALA A 512 -24.97 -18.53 -8.25
N LYS A 513 -24.48 -18.89 -7.05
CA LYS A 513 -24.32 -17.96 -5.91
C LYS A 513 -23.19 -16.94 -6.11
N ALA A 514 -22.14 -17.28 -6.88
CA ALA A 514 -21.03 -16.36 -7.20
C ALA A 514 -21.44 -15.24 -8.18
N ARG A 515 -22.37 -15.52 -9.11
CA ARG A 515 -22.86 -14.53 -10.10
C ARG A 515 -23.81 -13.47 -9.52
N ALA A 516 -24.27 -13.63 -8.29
CA ALA A 516 -25.28 -12.77 -7.67
C ALA A 516 -24.80 -11.99 -6.43
N LYS A 517 -23.49 -11.93 -6.16
CA LYS A 517 -22.98 -11.14 -5.02
C LYS A 517 -22.95 -9.66 -5.38
N GLN A 518 -23.91 -8.93 -4.82
CA GLN A 518 -23.91 -7.47 -4.79
C GLN A 518 -22.55 -6.95 -4.29
N PRO A 519 -22.03 -5.84 -4.84
CA PRO A 519 -20.82 -5.20 -4.34
C PRO A 519 -20.94 -4.89 -2.86
N SER A 520 -19.80 -4.94 -2.15
CA SER A 520 -19.79 -4.65 -0.72
C SER A 520 -20.23 -3.19 -0.50
N ALA A 521 -20.91 -2.91 0.62
CA ALA A 521 -21.31 -1.54 0.94
C ALA A 521 -20.12 -0.56 0.93
N TYR A 522 -18.92 -1.05 1.28
CA TYR A 522 -17.70 -0.27 1.21
C TYR A 522 -17.27 0.05 -0.22
N SER A 523 -17.28 -0.95 -1.10
CA SER A 523 -16.94 -0.79 -2.52
C SER A 523 -17.89 0.18 -3.20
N SER A 524 -19.21 0.06 -2.95
CA SER A 524 -20.19 1.03 -3.46
C SER A 524 -19.94 2.46 -2.96
N LEU A 525 -19.53 2.63 -1.69
CA LEU A 525 -19.19 3.95 -1.15
C LEU A 525 -17.98 4.55 -1.88
N CYS A 526 -16.91 3.78 -2.08
CA CYS A 526 -15.71 4.26 -2.77
C CYS A 526 -15.99 4.60 -4.25
N ASP A 527 -16.87 3.82 -4.91
CA ASP A 527 -17.29 4.09 -6.28
C ASP A 527 -18.14 5.37 -6.37
N TRP A 528 -19.05 5.58 -5.42
CA TRP A 528 -19.85 6.81 -5.37
C TRP A 528 -19.01 8.07 -5.10
N VAL A 529 -18.07 8.03 -4.15
CA VAL A 529 -17.19 9.19 -3.87
C VAL A 529 -16.29 9.50 -5.06
N ALA A 530 -15.77 8.49 -5.75
CA ALA A 530 -15.01 8.68 -6.99
C ALA A 530 -15.89 9.26 -8.11
N HIS A 531 -17.14 8.82 -8.22
CA HIS A 531 -18.08 9.39 -9.18
C HIS A 531 -18.37 10.88 -8.90
N LEU A 532 -18.56 11.27 -7.63
CA LEU A 532 -18.69 12.67 -7.24
C LEU A 532 -17.45 13.48 -7.63
N ALA A 533 -16.24 12.95 -7.41
CA ALA A 533 -14.99 13.58 -7.80
C ALA A 533 -14.88 13.81 -9.31
N ALA A 534 -15.26 12.82 -10.12
CA ALA A 534 -15.28 12.96 -11.58
C ALA A 534 -16.33 13.98 -12.05
N ARG A 535 -17.52 13.99 -11.44
CA ARG A 535 -18.58 14.97 -11.77
C ARG A 535 -18.15 16.41 -11.53
N VAL A 536 -17.30 16.66 -10.54
CA VAL A 536 -16.77 18.01 -10.27
C VAL A 536 -15.48 18.31 -11.05
N GLY A 537 -15.07 17.42 -11.96
CA GLY A 537 -14.02 17.66 -12.95
C GLY A 537 -12.65 17.06 -12.65
N TYR A 538 -12.48 16.28 -11.57
CA TYR A 538 -11.18 15.66 -11.28
C TYR A 538 -10.92 14.43 -12.13
N ARG A 539 -9.67 14.28 -12.56
CA ARG A 539 -9.12 12.97 -12.93
C ARG A 539 -8.92 12.17 -11.65
N VAL A 540 -9.76 11.16 -11.46
CA VAL A 540 -9.77 10.39 -10.21
C VAL A 540 -8.69 9.32 -10.21
N GLU A 541 -7.81 9.39 -9.22
CA GLU A 541 -6.82 8.36 -8.92
C GLU A 541 -7.23 7.59 -7.67
N ARG A 542 -6.83 6.32 -7.59
CA ARG A 542 -7.16 5.43 -6.48
C ARG A 542 -5.91 4.71 -6.00
N GLU A 543 -5.67 4.75 -4.70
CA GLU A 543 -4.58 4.03 -4.05
C GLU A 543 -5.12 3.07 -2.99
N MET A 544 -4.56 1.87 -2.93
CA MET A 544 -4.84 0.91 -1.85
C MET A 544 -3.75 1.08 -0.80
N LEU A 545 -4.02 1.98 0.14
CA LEU A 545 -3.05 2.43 1.12
C LEU A 545 -2.54 1.27 1.98
N ARG A 546 -1.23 1.26 2.23
CA ARG A 546 -0.55 0.21 3.01
C ARG A 546 -0.58 0.52 4.51
N MET A 547 -1.79 0.58 5.05
CA MET A 547 -2.09 0.84 6.45
C MET A 547 -2.77 -0.37 7.12
N PRO A 548 -2.72 -0.53 8.46
CA PRO A 548 -3.39 -1.60 9.20
C PRO A 548 -4.92 -1.38 9.32
N SER A 549 -5.60 -1.14 8.19
CA SER A 549 -7.04 -0.90 8.11
C SER A 549 -7.70 -1.69 6.98
N THR A 550 -8.93 -2.17 7.21
CA THR A 550 -9.77 -2.75 6.16
C THR A 550 -10.43 -1.69 5.28
N ARG A 551 -10.30 -0.41 5.64
CA ARG A 551 -10.86 0.75 4.94
C ARG A 551 -9.77 1.56 4.26
N ASN A 552 -8.92 0.91 3.49
CA ASN A 552 -7.66 1.50 3.00
C ASN A 552 -7.71 2.10 1.58
N VAL A 553 -8.89 2.37 1.02
CA VAL A 553 -9.01 3.01 -0.29
C VAL A 553 -8.80 4.52 -0.14
N GLY A 554 -7.74 5.06 -0.73
CA GLY A 554 -7.52 6.49 -0.92
C GLY A 554 -8.01 6.93 -2.29
N ILE A 555 -8.90 7.92 -2.33
CA ILE A 555 -9.38 8.58 -3.56
C ILE A 555 -8.64 9.92 -3.66
N VAL A 556 -7.88 10.11 -4.72
CA VAL A 556 -7.03 11.28 -4.94
C VAL A 556 -7.55 12.08 -6.13
N GLY A 557 -7.71 13.39 -5.92
CA GLY A 557 -7.95 14.34 -7.00
C GLY A 557 -6.86 15.41 -6.97
N ARG A 558 -5.87 15.30 -7.86
CA ARG A 558 -4.76 16.26 -7.99
C ARG A 558 -4.64 16.92 -9.36
N ALA A 559 -5.40 16.45 -10.33
CA ALA A 559 -5.43 17.00 -11.68
C ALA A 559 -6.88 17.10 -12.18
N MET A 560 -7.18 18.14 -12.94
CA MET A 560 -8.48 18.30 -13.60
C MET A 560 -8.53 17.51 -14.90
N MET A 561 -9.73 17.18 -15.34
CA MET A 561 -9.99 16.66 -16.68
C MET A 561 -9.95 17.79 -17.71
N SER A 562 -9.59 17.46 -18.95
CA SER A 562 -9.60 18.42 -20.05
C SER A 562 -10.98 19.06 -20.18
N GLY A 563 -11.02 20.39 -20.30
CA GLY A 563 -12.26 21.18 -20.38
C GLY A 563 -12.77 21.71 -19.04
N PHE A 564 -12.19 21.27 -17.92
CA PHE A 564 -12.50 21.76 -16.56
C PHE A 564 -11.42 22.70 -16.00
N GLU A 565 -10.35 22.93 -16.77
CA GLU A 565 -9.22 23.78 -16.39
C GLU A 565 -9.60 25.26 -16.54
N GLY A 566 -9.24 26.07 -15.55
CA GLY A 566 -9.47 27.53 -15.58
C GLY A 566 -10.93 27.96 -15.37
N GLU A 567 -11.81 27.05 -14.93
CA GLU A 567 -13.21 27.39 -14.65
C GLU A 567 -13.36 28.46 -13.56
N THR A 568 -14.29 29.39 -13.80
CA THR A 568 -14.63 30.41 -12.81
C THR A 568 -15.24 29.77 -11.56
N LEU A 569 -15.24 30.50 -10.45
CA LEU A 569 -15.89 30.05 -9.22
C LEU A 569 -17.39 29.83 -9.43
N ASP A 570 -18.04 30.68 -10.24
CA ASP A 570 -19.49 30.62 -10.49
C ASP A 570 -19.87 29.36 -11.27
N THR A 571 -19.11 29.00 -12.32
CA THR A 571 -19.35 27.77 -13.07
C THR A 571 -19.22 26.53 -12.19
N ARG A 572 -18.23 26.52 -11.29
CA ARG A 572 -18.06 25.42 -10.33
C ARG A 572 -19.19 25.38 -9.31
N ARG A 573 -19.61 26.54 -8.79
CA ARG A 573 -20.77 26.64 -7.88
C ARG A 573 -22.06 26.13 -8.50
N GLU A 574 -22.37 26.54 -9.73
CA GLU A 574 -23.55 26.09 -10.45
C GLU A 574 -23.58 24.55 -10.56
N ARG A 575 -22.46 23.95 -10.96
CA ARG A 575 -22.33 22.49 -11.02
C ARG A 575 -22.48 21.81 -9.67
N LEU A 576 -21.87 22.38 -8.62
CA LEU A 576 -22.01 21.87 -7.26
C LEU A 576 -23.48 21.88 -6.82
N ASN A 577 -24.19 22.98 -7.06
CA ASN A 577 -25.61 23.10 -6.73
C ASN A 577 -26.46 22.08 -7.49
N GLU A 578 -26.15 21.83 -8.76
CA GLU A 578 -26.78 20.77 -9.54
C GLU A 578 -26.54 19.38 -8.92
N ILE A 579 -25.29 19.06 -8.52
CA ILE A 579 -24.96 17.78 -7.87
C ILE A 579 -25.70 17.63 -6.54
N VAL A 580 -25.64 18.64 -5.69
CA VAL A 580 -26.22 18.61 -4.34
C VAL A 580 -27.75 18.49 -4.41
N THR A 581 -28.39 19.14 -5.39
CA THR A 581 -29.82 19.01 -5.68
C THR A 581 -30.18 17.60 -6.18
N ASN A 582 -29.41 17.06 -7.12
CA ASN A 582 -29.61 15.71 -7.67
C ASN A 582 -29.47 14.61 -6.59
N GLU A 583 -28.51 14.78 -5.68
CA GLU A 583 -28.29 13.88 -4.53
C GLU A 583 -29.28 14.12 -3.38
N LYS A 584 -30.20 15.08 -3.53
CA LYS A 584 -31.24 15.45 -2.55
C LYS A 584 -30.65 15.77 -1.18
N ALA A 585 -29.56 16.51 -1.15
CA ALA A 585 -28.97 16.95 0.10
C ALA A 585 -29.92 17.90 0.84
N ASP A 586 -29.98 17.78 2.16
CA ASP A 586 -30.83 18.59 3.03
C ASP A 586 -29.97 19.32 4.06
N GLY A 587 -29.86 20.63 3.91
CA GLY A 587 -29.09 21.49 4.80
C GLY A 587 -29.66 21.55 6.22
N ALA A 588 -30.97 21.41 6.41
CA ALA A 588 -31.59 21.47 7.73
C ALA A 588 -31.23 20.21 8.53
N GLN A 589 -31.30 19.05 7.88
CA GLN A 589 -30.84 17.78 8.46
C GLN A 589 -29.35 17.80 8.77
N TRP A 590 -28.52 18.41 7.91
CA TRP A 590 -27.10 18.58 8.16
C TRP A 590 -26.85 19.39 9.43
N VAL A 591 -27.46 20.58 9.54
CA VAL A 591 -27.30 21.48 10.68
C VAL A 591 -27.80 20.85 11.98
N GLU A 592 -28.94 20.14 11.94
CA GLU A 592 -29.46 19.41 13.10
C GLU A 592 -28.45 18.38 13.62
N ARG A 593 -27.84 17.60 12.72
CA ARG A 593 -26.82 16.62 13.10
C ARG A 593 -25.52 17.25 13.58
N ALA A 594 -25.04 18.29 12.91
CA ALA A 594 -23.86 19.03 13.34
C ALA A 594 -24.04 19.57 14.77
N ARG A 595 -25.24 20.09 15.10
CA ARG A 595 -25.59 20.49 16.47
C ARG A 595 -25.64 19.30 17.43
N GLY A 596 -26.15 18.16 17.00
CA GLY A 596 -26.16 16.91 17.77
C GLY A 596 -24.75 16.43 18.15
N LEU A 597 -23.75 16.63 17.27
CA LEU A 597 -22.36 16.31 17.58
C LEU A 597 -21.84 17.14 18.77
N MET A 598 -22.25 18.40 18.92
CA MET A 598 -21.82 19.28 20.02
C MET A 598 -22.44 18.89 21.38
N ARG A 599 -23.70 18.43 21.39
CA ARG A 599 -24.44 18.10 22.63
C ARG A 599 -23.89 16.89 23.39
N GLY A 600 -22.97 16.12 22.80
CA GLY A 600 -22.30 14.99 23.46
C GLY A 600 -21.37 15.39 24.61
N GLN A 601 -21.12 16.69 24.83
CA GLN A 601 -20.44 17.20 26.02
C GLN A 601 -21.38 17.13 27.23
N GLY A 602 -21.45 15.97 27.90
CA GLY A 602 -22.17 15.87 29.18
C GLY A 602 -22.78 14.52 29.52
N SER A 603 -21.99 13.45 29.56
CA SER A 603 -22.30 12.33 30.46
C SER A 603 -21.01 11.62 30.88
N GLY A 604 -20.36 12.24 31.87
CA GLY A 604 -19.52 11.48 32.78
C GLY A 604 -20.40 10.54 33.60
N HIS A 605 -20.13 9.25 33.48
CA HIS A 605 -20.22 8.31 34.59
C HIS A 605 -18.90 7.53 34.65
#